data_AF-A0AAJ2GGS2-F1
#
_entry.id   AF-A0AAJ2GGS2-F1
#
_cell.length_a   1.000
_cell.length_b   1.000
_cell.length_c   1.000
_cell.angle_alpha   90.00
_cell.angle_beta   90.00
_cell.angle_gamma   90.00
#
_symmetry.space_group_name_H-M   'P 1'
#
loop_
_entity.id
_entity.type
_entity.pdbx_description
1 polymer ?
#
loop_
_entity_poly.entity_id
_entity_poly.type
_entity_poly.pdbx_seq_one_letter_code
_entity_poly.pdbx_strand_id
1 'polypeptide(L)'
;MNDTPGSGGASRPRCFNVARRLEQPASPSLRVALDARSAAALAALLPLLGCGEEAAGMAFDGLATCHAGDDRAAPALRAIAEEERLHDMLIRHLERGLPEARQDAFQIEAARRFHIGLVRGGTALHLARIAALDAAVCTMFGRLLRTGGPIAADPQVASVLRRIHRDEARHVRVARRLALETGSARALRNAAAAARDGLADILLLARDAFADMQVDPVSLDRDIRRLPDGLLVA
;
A
#
# COMPACT_ATOMS: atom_id res chain seq x y z
N MET A 1 3.73 -13.05 -45.47
CA MET A 1 3.11 -13.44 -44.19
C MET A 1 3.64 -12.46 -43.16
N ASN A 2 2.81 -11.50 -42.76
CA ASN A 2 3.23 -10.45 -41.84
C ASN A 2 3.14 -10.97 -40.41
N ASP A 3 4.29 -11.05 -39.74
CA ASP A 3 4.37 -11.17 -38.29
C ASP A 3 3.77 -9.92 -37.65
N THR A 4 2.74 -10.12 -36.84
CA THR A 4 2.17 -9.06 -35.99
C THR A 4 2.94 -9.09 -34.67
N PRO A 5 3.54 -7.97 -34.22
CA PRO A 5 4.18 -7.94 -32.92
C PRO A 5 3.10 -8.07 -31.84
N GLY A 6 3.29 -9.04 -30.94
CA GLY A 6 2.39 -9.29 -29.83
C GLY A 6 2.16 -8.01 -29.03
N SER A 7 0.89 -7.62 -28.89
CA SER A 7 0.48 -6.56 -27.98
C SER A 7 0.94 -6.92 -26.58
N GLY A 8 1.93 -6.20 -26.04
CA GLY A 8 2.21 -6.20 -24.61
C GLY A 8 0.92 -5.79 -23.90
N GLY A 9 0.26 -6.75 -23.25
CA GLY A 9 -1.04 -6.54 -22.63
C GLY A 9 -0.91 -5.47 -21.54
N ALA A 10 -1.47 -4.30 -21.78
CA ALA A 10 -1.58 -3.26 -20.74
C ALA A 10 -2.30 -3.87 -19.52
N SER A 11 -1.61 -3.90 -18.38
CA SER A 11 -2.17 -4.47 -17.14
C SER A 11 -3.40 -3.67 -16.71
N ARG A 12 -4.51 -4.37 -16.43
CA ARG A 12 -5.78 -3.72 -16.06
C ARG A 12 -5.67 -3.07 -14.66
N PRO A 13 -6.32 -1.91 -14.44
CA PRO A 13 -6.41 -1.30 -13.12
C PRO A 13 -7.06 -2.22 -12.09
N ARG A 14 -6.63 -2.13 -10.81
CA ARG A 14 -7.36 -2.78 -9.71
C ARG A 14 -8.51 -1.90 -9.24
N CYS A 15 -8.20 -0.68 -8.81
CA CYS A 15 -9.15 0.29 -8.27
C CYS A 15 -9.21 1.58 -9.08
N PHE A 16 -8.05 2.05 -9.55
CA PHE A 16 -7.90 3.34 -10.18
C PHE A 16 -7.22 3.23 -11.54
N ASN A 17 -7.65 4.06 -12.47
CA ASN A 17 -6.97 4.19 -13.75
C ASN A 17 -5.73 5.09 -13.57
N VAL A 18 -4.58 4.46 -13.36
CA VAL A 18 -3.31 5.15 -13.14
C VAL A 18 -2.67 5.50 -14.49
N ALA A 19 -2.40 6.79 -14.72
CA ALA A 19 -1.92 7.31 -16.00
C ALA A 19 -0.53 6.79 -16.39
N ARG A 20 0.32 6.48 -15.40
CA ARG A 20 1.64 5.89 -15.61
C ARG A 20 1.74 4.62 -14.78
N ARG A 21 1.78 3.48 -15.46
CA ARG A 21 2.12 2.18 -14.85
C ARG A 21 3.50 1.77 -15.30
N LEU A 22 4.24 1.14 -14.40
CA LEU A 22 5.45 0.44 -14.80
C LEU A 22 5.04 -0.86 -15.50
N GLU A 23 5.61 -1.07 -16.68
CA GLU A 23 5.47 -2.33 -17.37
C GLU A 23 6.09 -3.43 -16.51
N GLN A 24 5.42 -4.57 -16.49
CA GLN A 24 5.94 -5.72 -15.79
C GLN A 24 7.10 -6.30 -16.60
N PRO A 25 8.21 -6.70 -15.94
CA PRO A 25 9.26 -7.43 -16.64
C PRO A 25 8.68 -8.72 -17.24
N ALA A 26 9.16 -9.06 -18.45
CA ALA A 26 8.82 -10.30 -19.16
C ALA A 26 9.33 -11.58 -18.45
N SER A 27 9.98 -11.42 -17.30
CA SER A 27 10.49 -12.51 -16.48
C SER A 27 9.40 -13.52 -16.10
N PRO A 28 9.76 -14.80 -15.93
CA PRO A 28 8.84 -15.82 -15.45
C PRO A 28 8.23 -15.40 -14.11
N SER A 29 7.00 -15.85 -13.84
CA SER A 29 6.33 -15.59 -12.56
C SER A 29 7.21 -16.02 -11.39
N LEU A 30 7.13 -15.25 -10.31
CA LEU A 30 7.84 -15.51 -9.07
C LEU A 30 7.42 -16.90 -8.55
N ARG A 31 8.39 -17.74 -8.17
CA ARG A 31 8.08 -19.09 -7.73
C ARG A 31 7.71 -19.04 -6.25
N VAL A 32 6.41 -18.95 -5.99
CA VAL A 32 5.88 -18.95 -4.62
C VAL A 32 5.95 -20.36 -4.04
N ALA A 33 6.56 -20.48 -2.86
CA ALA A 33 6.76 -21.71 -2.10
C ALA A 33 5.91 -21.75 -0.81
N LEU A 34 4.86 -20.93 -0.74
CA LEU A 34 3.86 -20.98 0.33
C LEU A 34 3.01 -22.25 0.23
N ASP A 35 2.54 -22.77 1.36
CA ASP A 35 1.52 -23.80 1.37
C ASP A 35 0.21 -23.28 0.74
N ALA A 36 -0.67 -24.18 0.30
CA ALA A 36 -1.87 -23.81 -0.46
C ALA A 36 -2.79 -22.82 0.28
N ARG A 37 -2.90 -22.93 1.60
CA ARG A 37 -3.74 -22.04 2.43
C ARG A 37 -3.10 -20.65 2.51
N SER A 38 -1.82 -20.58 2.83
CA SER A 38 -1.08 -19.31 2.89
C SER A 38 -1.02 -18.62 1.52
N ALA A 39 -0.87 -19.39 0.44
CA ALA A 39 -0.88 -18.86 -0.93
C ALA A 39 -2.25 -18.25 -1.28
N ALA A 40 -3.35 -18.95 -0.98
CA ALA A 40 -4.70 -18.41 -1.21
C ALA A 40 -4.98 -17.17 -0.34
N ALA A 41 -4.55 -17.17 0.91
CA ALA A 41 -4.69 -16.04 1.81
C ALA A 41 -3.90 -14.81 1.32
N LEU A 42 -2.64 -14.98 0.90
CA LEU A 42 -1.87 -13.90 0.31
C LEU A 42 -2.53 -13.39 -0.98
N ALA A 43 -3.00 -14.29 -1.84
CA ALA A 43 -3.70 -13.93 -3.07
C ALA A 43 -4.94 -13.07 -2.80
N ALA A 44 -5.67 -13.32 -1.70
CA ALA A 44 -6.82 -12.51 -1.29
C ALA A 44 -6.43 -11.12 -0.75
N LEU A 45 -5.23 -10.97 -0.16
CA LEU A 45 -4.76 -9.70 0.40
C LEU A 45 -4.17 -8.75 -0.66
N LEU A 46 -3.43 -9.29 -1.64
CA LEU A 46 -2.70 -8.47 -2.62
C LEU A 46 -3.57 -7.45 -3.40
N PRO A 47 -4.83 -7.75 -3.78
CA PRO A 47 -5.66 -6.78 -4.47
C PRO A 47 -5.96 -5.52 -3.64
N LEU A 48 -6.14 -5.67 -2.32
CA LEU A 48 -6.34 -4.55 -1.40
C LEU A 48 -5.08 -3.69 -1.28
N LEU A 49 -3.91 -4.33 -1.15
CA LEU A 49 -2.63 -3.62 -1.10
C LEU A 49 -2.38 -2.88 -2.41
N GLY A 50 -2.56 -3.56 -3.54
CA GLY A 50 -2.40 -2.98 -4.86
C GLY A 50 -3.37 -1.82 -5.14
N CYS A 51 -4.57 -1.83 -4.57
CA CYS A 51 -5.50 -0.69 -4.61
C CYS A 51 -4.90 0.53 -3.87
N GLY A 52 -4.26 0.28 -2.73
CA GLY A 52 -3.53 1.28 -1.96
C GLY A 52 -2.37 1.87 -2.74
N GLU A 53 -1.54 1.03 -3.38
CA GLU A 53 -0.39 1.49 -4.19
C GLU A 53 -0.84 2.41 -5.35
N GLU A 54 -1.91 2.02 -6.06
CA GLU A 54 -2.48 2.84 -7.13
C GLU A 54 -2.94 4.22 -6.61
N ALA A 55 -3.62 4.23 -5.46
CA ALA A 55 -4.08 5.46 -4.83
C ALA A 55 -2.92 6.33 -4.33
N ALA A 56 -1.91 5.72 -3.71
CA ALA A 56 -0.74 6.40 -3.17
C ALA A 56 0.06 7.07 -4.30
N GLY A 57 0.33 6.36 -5.40
CA GLY A 57 1.03 6.93 -6.55
C GLY A 57 0.32 8.18 -7.11
N MET A 58 -1.00 8.13 -7.25
CA MET A 58 -1.81 9.28 -7.67
C MET A 58 -1.80 10.43 -6.65
N ALA A 59 -1.89 10.10 -5.35
CA ALA A 59 -1.88 11.07 -4.27
C ALA A 59 -0.54 11.82 -4.21
N PHE A 60 0.58 11.11 -4.30
CA PHE A 60 1.91 11.69 -4.27
C PHE A 60 2.23 12.54 -5.50
N ASP A 61 1.79 12.13 -6.70
CA ASP A 61 1.86 12.98 -7.89
C ASP A 61 1.12 14.32 -7.67
N GLY A 62 -0.13 14.25 -7.21
CA GLY A 62 -0.94 15.45 -6.93
C GLY A 62 -0.31 16.35 -5.87
N LEU A 63 0.20 15.76 -4.78
CA LEU A 63 0.91 16.48 -3.74
C LEU A 63 2.20 17.13 -4.26
N ALA A 64 2.94 16.46 -5.15
CA ALA A 64 4.12 17.04 -5.76
C ALA A 64 3.79 18.25 -6.65
N THR A 65 2.66 18.21 -7.38
CA THR A 65 2.15 19.37 -8.12
C THR A 65 1.79 20.52 -7.20
N CYS A 66 1.15 20.25 -6.05
CA CYS A 66 0.86 21.28 -5.05
C CYS A 66 2.12 21.94 -4.47
N HIS A 67 3.27 21.25 -4.50
CA HIS A 67 4.56 21.77 -4.03
C HIS A 67 5.51 22.16 -5.17
N ALA A 68 5.02 22.44 -6.39
CA ALA A 68 5.87 22.64 -7.56
C ALA A 68 6.97 23.71 -7.40
N GLY A 69 6.79 24.69 -6.51
CA GLY A 69 7.79 25.72 -6.19
C GLY A 69 8.75 25.38 -5.03
N ASP A 70 8.65 24.18 -4.45
CA ASP A 70 9.55 23.70 -3.40
C ASP A 70 10.56 22.69 -3.98
N ASP A 71 11.81 23.12 -4.09
CA ASP A 71 12.93 22.37 -4.66
C ASP A 71 13.30 21.10 -3.88
N ARG A 72 12.76 20.90 -2.67
CA ARG A 72 13.00 19.70 -1.84
C ARG A 72 11.76 18.83 -1.75
N ALA A 73 10.59 19.41 -1.47
CA ALA A 73 9.36 18.66 -1.26
C ALA A 73 8.86 18.02 -2.56
N ALA A 74 8.80 18.77 -3.67
CA ALA A 74 8.26 18.23 -4.90
C ALA A 74 9.08 17.08 -5.51
N PRO A 75 10.43 17.14 -5.57
CA PRO A 75 11.22 16.00 -6.01
C PRO A 75 11.07 14.78 -5.09
N ALA A 76 11.02 14.98 -3.77
CA ALA A 76 10.83 13.89 -2.82
C ALA A 76 9.47 13.19 -3.00
N LEU A 77 8.39 13.96 -3.17
CA LEU A 77 7.04 13.43 -3.42
C LEU A 77 6.95 12.70 -4.77
N ARG A 78 7.59 13.23 -5.83
CA ARG A 78 7.68 12.53 -7.13
C ARG A 78 8.43 11.22 -7.04
N ALA A 79 9.51 11.18 -6.27
CA ALA A 79 10.28 9.96 -6.07
C ALA A 79 9.43 8.89 -5.36
N ILE A 80 8.66 9.29 -4.34
CA ILE A 80 7.72 8.38 -3.67
C ILE A 80 6.65 7.89 -4.64
N ALA A 81 6.03 8.79 -5.43
CA ALA A 81 5.04 8.38 -6.43
C ALA A 81 5.57 7.33 -7.42
N GLU A 82 6.86 7.37 -7.74
CA GLU A 82 7.49 6.34 -8.57
C GLU A 82 7.70 5.01 -7.84
N GLU A 83 8.02 5.06 -6.56
CA GLU A 83 8.11 3.88 -5.71
C GLU A 83 6.76 3.18 -5.57
N GLU A 84 5.64 3.91 -5.46
CA GLU A 84 4.31 3.27 -5.41
C GLU A 84 3.95 2.56 -6.72
N ARG A 85 4.37 3.09 -7.86
CA ARG A 85 4.19 2.38 -9.15
C ARG A 85 5.04 1.11 -9.20
N LEU A 86 6.23 1.15 -8.59
CA LEU A 86 7.08 -0.02 -8.45
C LEU A 86 6.48 -1.03 -7.47
N HIS A 87 5.89 -0.60 -6.36
CA HIS A 87 5.16 -1.45 -5.42
C HIS A 87 3.97 -2.12 -6.12
N ASP A 88 3.14 -1.35 -6.87
CA ASP A 88 2.05 -1.90 -7.69
C ASP A 88 2.56 -3.00 -8.64
N MET A 89 3.65 -2.73 -9.36
CA MET A 89 4.27 -3.70 -10.27
C MET A 89 4.73 -4.97 -9.53
N LEU A 90 5.41 -4.82 -8.39
CA LEU A 90 5.87 -5.94 -7.56
C LEU A 90 4.71 -6.79 -7.04
N ILE A 91 3.64 -6.16 -6.55
CA ILE A 91 2.43 -6.84 -6.10
C ILE A 91 1.81 -7.63 -7.25
N ARG A 92 1.69 -7.04 -8.45
CA ARG A 92 1.18 -7.77 -9.63
C ARG A 92 2.08 -8.93 -10.04
N HIS A 93 3.38 -8.79 -9.85
CA HIS A 93 4.32 -9.87 -10.13
C HIS A 93 4.15 -11.03 -9.14
N LEU A 94 3.88 -10.75 -7.87
CA LEU A 94 3.50 -11.76 -6.87
C LEU A 94 2.17 -12.44 -7.22
N GLU A 95 1.13 -11.68 -7.61
CA GLU A 95 -0.18 -12.22 -7.98
C GLU A 95 -0.09 -13.30 -9.08
N ARG A 96 0.81 -13.13 -10.05
CA ARG A 96 1.03 -14.13 -11.13
C ARG A 96 1.61 -15.46 -10.64
N GLY A 97 2.27 -15.48 -9.49
CA GLY A 97 2.82 -16.68 -8.88
C GLY A 97 1.87 -17.36 -7.89
N LEU A 98 0.70 -16.78 -7.65
CA LEU A 98 -0.27 -17.22 -6.66
C LEU A 98 -1.49 -17.87 -7.31
N PRO A 99 -2.27 -18.67 -6.55
CA PRO A 99 -3.57 -19.13 -7.03
C PRO A 99 -4.48 -17.94 -7.37
N GLU A 100 -5.39 -18.14 -8.32
CA GLU A 100 -6.35 -17.10 -8.69
C GLU A 100 -7.19 -16.71 -7.46
N ALA A 101 -7.06 -15.46 -7.04
CA ALA A 101 -7.88 -14.92 -5.97
C ALA A 101 -9.28 -14.64 -6.51
N ARG A 102 -10.31 -15.12 -5.82
CA ARG A 102 -11.66 -14.61 -6.04
C ARG A 102 -11.69 -13.16 -5.57
N GLN A 103 -11.59 -12.22 -6.51
CA GLN A 103 -11.70 -10.80 -6.21
C GLN A 103 -13.10 -10.50 -5.66
N ASP A 104 -13.17 -10.05 -4.42
CA ASP A 104 -14.40 -9.57 -3.84
C ASP A 104 -14.63 -8.11 -4.29
N ALA A 105 -15.57 -7.94 -5.23
CA ALA A 105 -15.92 -6.62 -5.75
C ALA A 105 -16.36 -5.64 -4.66
N PHE A 106 -16.97 -6.14 -3.58
CA PHE A 106 -17.36 -5.30 -2.45
C PHE A 106 -16.13 -4.77 -1.71
N GLN A 107 -15.13 -5.61 -1.47
CA GLN A 107 -13.87 -5.21 -0.83
C GLN A 107 -13.12 -4.15 -1.65
N ILE A 108 -13.01 -4.38 -2.97
CA ILE A 108 -12.35 -3.45 -3.89
C ILE A 108 -13.07 -2.10 -3.94
N GLU A 109 -14.40 -2.09 -4.01
CA GLU A 109 -15.17 -0.84 -4.02
C GLU A 109 -15.08 -0.11 -2.67
N ALA A 110 -15.08 -0.83 -1.55
CA ALA A 110 -14.89 -0.24 -0.22
C ALA A 110 -13.51 0.43 -0.12
N ALA A 111 -12.44 -0.26 -0.53
CA ALA A 111 -11.08 0.28 -0.54
C ALA A 111 -10.98 1.51 -1.45
N ARG A 112 -11.56 1.46 -2.65
CA ARG A 112 -11.60 2.59 -3.59
C ARG A 112 -12.29 3.81 -2.97
N ARG A 113 -13.47 3.64 -2.35
CA ARG A 113 -14.20 4.74 -1.69
C ARG A 113 -13.42 5.33 -0.53
N PHE A 114 -12.78 4.48 0.27
CA PHE A 114 -11.92 4.91 1.35
C PHE A 114 -10.79 5.82 0.85
N HIS A 115 -10.04 5.38 -0.17
CA HIS A 115 -8.94 6.17 -0.73
C HIS A 115 -9.40 7.49 -1.36
N ILE A 116 -10.54 7.52 -2.05
CA ILE A 116 -11.13 8.77 -2.58
C ILE A 116 -11.41 9.77 -1.44
N GLY A 117 -11.83 9.27 -0.27
CA GLY A 117 -12.13 10.10 0.90
C GLY A 117 -10.92 10.81 1.51
N LEU A 118 -9.70 10.30 1.31
CA LEU A 118 -8.48 10.78 1.99
C LEU A 118 -8.03 12.17 1.54
N VAL A 119 -8.39 12.58 0.32
CA VAL A 119 -7.92 13.82 -0.33
C VAL A 119 -8.48 15.10 0.33
N ARG A 120 -9.51 14.97 1.17
CA ARG A 120 -10.27 16.11 1.72
C ARG A 120 -9.47 16.96 2.73
N GLY A 121 -9.70 18.27 2.74
CA GLY A 121 -9.23 19.16 3.83
C GLY A 121 -7.80 19.70 3.68
N GLY A 122 -7.23 19.69 2.47
CA GLY A 122 -5.97 20.36 2.16
C GLY A 122 -4.72 19.50 2.33
N THR A 123 -3.61 20.01 1.81
CA THR A 123 -2.33 19.29 1.64
C THR A 123 -1.76 18.73 2.94
N ALA A 124 -1.70 19.53 4.01
CA ALA A 124 -1.13 19.10 5.30
C ALA A 124 -1.94 17.94 5.92
N LEU A 125 -3.27 18.03 5.88
CA LEU A 125 -4.13 16.95 6.38
C LEU A 125 -4.01 15.70 5.51
N HIS A 126 -3.91 15.86 4.18
CA HIS A 126 -3.73 14.73 3.27
C HIS A 126 -2.41 13.99 3.55
N LEU A 127 -1.30 14.72 3.70
CA LEU A 127 0.00 14.16 4.09
C LEU A 127 -0.05 13.46 5.45
N ALA A 128 -0.74 14.02 6.44
CA ALA A 128 -0.91 13.38 7.74
C ALA A 128 -1.69 12.07 7.67
N ARG A 129 -2.71 11.98 6.81
CA ARG A 129 -3.43 10.72 6.57
C ARG A 129 -2.52 9.69 5.93
N ILE A 130 -1.81 10.05 4.86
CA ILE A 130 -0.88 9.14 4.17
C ILE A 130 0.18 8.62 5.14
N ALA A 131 0.86 9.51 5.89
CA ALA A 131 1.85 9.10 6.90
C ALA A 131 1.28 8.11 7.93
N ALA A 132 0.00 8.24 8.28
CA ALA A 132 -0.68 7.34 9.20
C ALA A 132 -1.07 6.00 8.57
N LEU A 133 -1.37 5.98 7.28
CA LEU A 133 -1.65 4.77 6.50
C LEU A 133 -0.38 3.97 6.24
N ASP A 134 0.68 4.59 5.76
CA ASP A 134 1.97 3.93 5.52
C ASP A 134 2.51 3.35 6.84
N ALA A 135 2.32 4.06 7.97
CA ALA A 135 2.68 3.53 9.29
C ALA A 135 1.82 2.33 9.72
N ALA A 136 0.54 2.29 9.33
CA ALA A 136 -0.32 1.13 9.54
C ALA A 136 0.09 -0.04 8.64
N VAL A 137 0.42 0.22 7.37
CA VAL A 137 0.96 -0.78 6.44
C VAL A 137 2.28 -1.35 6.96
N CYS A 138 3.19 -0.53 7.49
CA CYS A 138 4.39 -0.99 8.20
C CYS A 138 4.05 -1.94 9.37
N THR A 139 3.02 -1.62 10.16
CA THR A 139 2.56 -2.48 11.27
C THR A 139 2.08 -3.84 10.74
N MET A 140 1.26 -3.83 9.69
CA MET A 140 0.76 -5.02 9.01
C MET A 140 1.90 -5.86 8.41
N PHE A 141 2.85 -5.25 7.70
CA PHE A 141 4.01 -5.96 7.16
C PHE A 141 4.91 -6.51 8.25
N GLY A 142 5.10 -5.80 9.36
CA GLY A 142 5.81 -6.31 10.53
C GLY A 142 5.19 -7.60 11.07
N ARG A 143 3.86 -7.71 11.07
CA ARG A 143 3.15 -8.94 11.46
C ARG A 143 3.30 -10.06 10.43
N LEU A 144 3.13 -9.76 9.14
CA LEU A 144 3.27 -10.72 8.05
C LEU A 144 4.70 -11.27 7.94
N LEU A 145 5.71 -10.43 8.16
CA LEU A 145 7.14 -10.76 8.06
C LEU A 145 7.74 -11.37 9.33
N ARG A 146 6.93 -11.64 10.36
CA ARG A 146 7.39 -12.23 11.63
C ARG A 146 8.15 -13.53 11.38
N THR A 147 9.29 -13.69 12.06
CA THR A 147 10.07 -14.93 12.05
C THR A 147 9.20 -16.15 12.40
N GLY A 148 9.32 -17.21 11.61
CA GLY A 148 8.54 -18.44 11.77
C GLY A 148 7.12 -18.37 11.19
N GLY A 149 6.70 -17.24 10.59
CA GLY A 149 5.45 -17.13 9.85
C GLY A 149 5.57 -17.59 8.39
N PRO A 150 4.44 -17.78 7.68
CA PRO A 150 4.43 -18.31 6.31
C PRO A 150 5.26 -17.49 5.32
N ILE A 151 5.13 -16.15 5.35
CA ILE A 151 5.92 -15.28 4.46
C ILE A 151 7.42 -15.45 4.72
N ALA A 152 7.84 -15.52 5.99
CA ALA A 152 9.26 -15.61 6.31
C ALA A 152 9.90 -16.92 5.81
N ALA A 153 9.10 -17.96 5.61
CA ALA A 153 9.52 -19.25 5.06
C ALA A 153 9.69 -19.23 3.52
N ASP A 154 9.15 -18.23 2.82
CA ASP A 154 9.34 -18.00 1.39
C ASP A 154 10.28 -16.80 1.15
N PRO A 155 11.57 -17.03 0.83
CA PRO A 155 12.54 -15.95 0.67
C PRO A 155 12.21 -14.97 -0.45
N GLN A 156 11.53 -15.41 -1.52
CA GLN A 156 11.22 -14.56 -2.66
C GLN A 156 10.08 -13.59 -2.30
N VAL A 157 8.99 -14.11 -1.73
CA VAL A 157 7.88 -13.28 -1.25
C VAL A 157 8.33 -12.36 -0.12
N ALA A 158 9.09 -12.88 0.85
CA ALA A 158 9.62 -12.08 1.95
C ALA A 158 10.52 -10.94 1.46
N SER A 159 11.35 -11.16 0.42
CA SER A 159 12.20 -10.12 -0.15
C SER A 159 11.38 -8.96 -0.73
N VAL A 160 10.32 -9.27 -1.46
CA VAL A 160 9.41 -8.26 -2.02
C VAL A 160 8.74 -7.46 -0.90
N LEU A 161 8.12 -8.14 0.08
CA LEU A 161 7.42 -7.44 1.16
C LEU A 161 8.38 -6.65 2.08
N ARG A 162 9.61 -7.12 2.31
CA ARG A 162 10.64 -6.36 3.03
C ARG A 162 11.11 -5.12 2.27
N ARG A 163 11.11 -5.17 0.94
CA ARG A 163 11.42 -3.98 0.13
C ARG A 163 10.34 -2.93 0.33
N ILE A 164 9.09 -3.28 0.06
CA ILE A 164 7.93 -2.38 0.22
C ILE A 164 7.94 -1.81 1.64
N HIS A 165 8.01 -2.66 2.68
CA HIS A 165 8.04 -2.22 4.07
C HIS A 165 9.16 -1.21 4.41
N ARG A 166 10.36 -1.34 3.82
CA ARG A 166 11.43 -0.34 4.04
C ARG A 166 11.13 0.99 3.38
N ASP A 167 10.53 0.94 2.20
CA ASP A 167 10.14 2.13 1.43
C ASP A 167 8.99 2.86 2.13
N GLU A 168 7.96 2.14 2.59
CA GLU A 168 6.86 2.67 3.42
C GLU A 168 7.37 3.43 4.65
N ALA A 169 8.33 2.86 5.38
CA ALA A 169 8.90 3.53 6.54
C ALA A 169 9.57 4.86 6.17
N ARG A 170 10.13 4.98 4.95
CA ARG A 170 10.66 6.25 4.43
C ARG A 170 9.54 7.20 4.04
N HIS A 171 8.49 6.71 3.41
CA HIS A 171 7.32 7.50 3.02
C HIS A 171 6.67 8.15 4.23
N VAL A 172 6.47 7.39 5.32
CA VAL A 172 6.04 7.89 6.63
C VAL A 172 6.87 9.09 7.06
N ARG A 173 8.20 8.99 7.05
CA ARG A 173 9.09 10.06 7.50
C ARG A 173 8.95 11.33 6.67
N VAL A 174 8.86 11.18 5.34
CA VAL A 174 8.73 12.32 4.41
C VAL A 174 7.36 12.98 4.57
N ALA A 175 6.29 12.21 4.49
CA ALA A 175 4.92 12.72 4.58
C ALA A 175 4.65 13.38 5.94
N ARG A 176 5.10 12.76 7.04
CA ARG A 176 5.06 13.33 8.40
C ARG A 176 5.74 14.69 8.46
N ARG A 177 6.98 14.79 7.96
CA ARG A 177 7.76 16.03 8.02
C ARG A 177 7.03 17.17 7.33
N LEU A 178 6.61 16.95 6.08
CA LEU A 178 5.90 17.94 5.28
C LEU A 178 4.54 18.34 5.90
N ALA A 179 3.85 17.38 6.52
CA ALA A 179 2.62 17.66 7.25
C ALA A 179 2.84 18.60 8.44
N LEU A 180 3.90 18.37 9.23
CA LEU A 180 4.21 19.15 10.43
C LEU A 180 4.73 20.57 10.12
N GLU A 181 5.32 20.79 8.94
CA GLU A 181 5.80 22.11 8.52
C GLU A 181 4.67 23.13 8.32
N THR A 182 3.45 22.66 8.03
CA THR A 182 2.35 23.54 7.60
C THR A 182 1.04 23.33 8.38
N GLY A 183 0.92 22.26 9.14
CA GLY A 183 -0.32 21.85 9.80
C GLY A 183 -0.32 22.02 11.32
N SER A 184 -1.51 22.25 11.89
CA SER A 184 -1.71 22.19 13.34
C SER A 184 -1.60 20.74 13.82
N ALA A 185 -0.67 20.45 14.75
CA ALA A 185 -0.44 19.10 15.27
C ALA A 185 -1.73 18.39 15.75
N ARG A 186 -2.68 19.12 16.35
CA ARG A 186 -3.97 18.55 16.77
C ARG A 186 -4.83 18.14 15.57
N ALA A 187 -4.94 18.99 14.56
CA ALA A 187 -5.73 18.69 13.36
C ALA A 187 -5.12 17.52 12.57
N LEU A 188 -3.78 17.48 12.47
CA LEU A 188 -3.06 16.38 11.82
C LEU A 188 -3.31 15.06 12.54
N ARG A 189 -3.20 15.01 13.87
CA ARG A 189 -3.47 13.80 14.66
C ARG A 189 -4.91 13.29 14.49
N ASN A 190 -5.89 14.18 14.49
CA ASN A 190 -7.29 13.80 14.29
C ASN A 190 -7.51 13.21 12.89
N ALA A 191 -6.93 13.84 11.86
CA ALA A 191 -7.02 13.32 10.49
C ALA A 191 -6.34 11.95 10.35
N ALA A 192 -5.16 11.79 10.95
CA ALA A 192 -4.40 10.54 10.98
C ALA A 192 -5.14 9.41 11.69
N ALA A 193 -5.73 9.68 12.86
CA ALA A 193 -6.52 8.70 13.61
C ALA A 193 -7.72 8.21 12.78
N ALA A 194 -8.50 9.13 12.21
CA ALA A 194 -9.65 8.79 11.36
C ALA A 194 -9.25 7.98 10.12
N ALA A 195 -8.09 8.27 9.52
CA ALA A 195 -7.56 7.48 8.39
C ALA A 195 -7.22 6.05 8.81
N ARG A 196 -6.60 5.87 9.99
CA ARG A 196 -6.27 4.55 10.53
C ARG A 196 -7.50 3.74 10.89
N ASP A 197 -8.53 4.37 11.45
CA ASP A 197 -9.82 3.72 11.71
C ASP A 197 -10.45 3.22 10.41
N GLY A 198 -10.49 4.07 9.37
CA GLY A 198 -11.03 3.67 8.07
C GLY A 198 -10.21 2.54 7.41
N LEU A 199 -8.88 2.55 7.52
CA LEU A 199 -8.06 1.45 7.02
C LEU A 199 -8.32 0.15 7.78
N ALA A 200 -8.46 0.23 9.11
CA ALA A 200 -8.79 -0.94 9.93
C ALA A 200 -10.11 -1.57 9.47
N ASP A 201 -11.13 -0.76 9.20
CA ASP A 201 -12.43 -1.23 8.69
C ASP A 201 -12.29 -1.95 7.33
N ILE A 202 -11.41 -1.47 6.44
CA ILE A 202 -11.11 -2.14 5.16
C ILE A 202 -10.38 -3.47 5.40
N LEU A 203 -9.36 -3.49 6.26
CA LEU A 203 -8.58 -4.70 6.55
C LEU A 203 -9.41 -5.79 7.25
N LEU A 204 -10.42 -5.40 8.04
CA LEU A 204 -11.38 -6.31 8.66
C LEU A 204 -12.14 -7.16 7.64
N LEU A 205 -12.36 -6.66 6.43
CA LEU A 205 -13.00 -7.42 5.36
C LEU A 205 -12.15 -8.63 4.95
N ALA A 206 -10.84 -8.59 5.15
CA ALA A 206 -9.88 -9.64 4.84
C ALA A 206 -9.36 -10.37 6.09
N ARG A 207 -10.07 -10.31 7.22
CA ARG A 207 -9.63 -10.90 8.50
C ARG A 207 -9.28 -12.39 8.40
N ASP A 208 -10.03 -13.16 7.61
CA ASP A 208 -9.83 -14.60 7.48
C ASP A 208 -8.51 -14.88 6.76
N ALA A 209 -8.16 -14.06 5.76
CA ALA A 209 -6.87 -14.13 5.08
C ALA A 209 -5.70 -13.78 6.03
N PHE A 210 -5.86 -12.80 6.93
CA PHE A 210 -4.85 -12.56 7.96
C PHE A 210 -4.69 -13.76 8.92
N ALA A 211 -5.79 -14.36 9.36
CA ALA A 211 -5.77 -15.53 10.23
C ALA A 211 -5.07 -16.72 9.56
N ASP A 212 -5.37 -16.99 8.29
CA ASP A 212 -4.71 -18.04 7.51
C ASP A 212 -3.22 -17.75 7.25
N MET A 213 -2.81 -16.49 7.26
CA MET A 213 -1.40 -16.07 7.28
C MET A 213 -0.76 -16.10 8.68
N GLN A 214 -1.42 -16.70 9.66
CA GLN A 214 -0.99 -16.80 11.06
C GLN A 214 -0.77 -15.43 11.72
N VAL A 215 -1.56 -14.43 11.30
CA VAL A 215 -1.64 -13.11 11.92
C VAL A 215 -2.97 -13.03 12.65
N ASP A 216 -2.94 -12.77 13.97
CA ASP A 216 -4.17 -12.57 14.74
C ASP A 216 -4.89 -11.30 14.26
N PRO A 217 -6.08 -11.41 13.65
CA PRO A 217 -6.79 -10.27 13.09
C PRO A 217 -7.26 -9.29 14.17
N VAL A 218 -7.56 -9.76 15.38
CA VAL A 218 -8.03 -8.90 16.49
C VAL A 218 -6.87 -8.08 17.05
N SER A 219 -5.70 -8.70 17.23
CA SER A 219 -4.50 -7.95 17.61
C SER A 219 -4.07 -6.99 16.51
N LEU A 220 -4.14 -7.38 15.23
CA LEU A 220 -3.78 -6.51 14.12
C LEU A 220 -4.70 -5.29 14.06
N ASP A 221 -6.02 -5.47 14.11
CA ASP A 221 -6.99 -4.35 14.11
C ASP A 221 -6.67 -3.34 15.22
N ARG A 222 -6.45 -3.82 16.45
CA ARG A 222 -6.10 -2.98 17.61
C ARG A 222 -4.84 -2.14 17.36
N ASP A 223 -3.80 -2.75 16.81
CA ASP A 223 -2.53 -2.08 16.54
C ASP A 223 -2.64 -1.08 15.37
N ILE A 224 -3.44 -1.41 14.35
CA ILE A 224 -3.72 -0.51 13.24
C ILE A 224 -4.51 0.71 13.72
N ARG A 225 -5.52 0.55 14.58
CA ARG A 225 -6.28 1.70 15.12
C ARG A 225 -5.44 2.59 16.03
N ARG A 226 -4.44 2.02 16.71
CA ARG A 226 -3.53 2.82 17.55
C ARG A 226 -2.61 3.68 16.69
N LEU A 227 -2.66 5.00 16.88
CA LEU A 227 -1.69 5.91 16.30
C LEU A 227 -0.32 5.69 16.98
N PRO A 228 0.79 5.49 16.23
CA PRO A 228 2.11 5.34 16.82
C PRO A 228 2.52 6.58 17.62
N ASP A 229 3.13 6.35 18.78
CA ASP A 229 3.62 7.42 19.65
C ASP A 229 4.65 8.27 18.88
N GLY A 230 4.52 9.59 18.95
CA GLY A 230 5.43 10.52 18.26
C GLY A 230 5.19 10.71 16.76
N LEU A 231 4.23 10.01 16.14
CA LEU A 231 4.01 10.10 14.68
C LEU A 231 3.69 11.53 14.22
N LEU A 232 2.96 12.33 15.01
CA LEU A 232 2.62 13.71 14.66
C LEU A 232 2.79 14.63 15.88
N VAL A 233 4.01 14.62 16.40
CA VAL A 233 4.51 15.50 17.45
C VAL A 233 5.64 16.33 16.85
N ALA A 234 5.61 17.65 17.08
CA ALA A 234 6.64 18.58 16.62
C ALA A 234 7.97 18.32 17.33
#